data_AF-A0A3N5MUW1-F1
#
_entry.id   AF-A0A3N5MUW1-F1
#
_cell.length_a   1.000
_cell.length_b   1.000
_cell.length_c   1.000
_cell.angle_alpha   90.00
_cell.angle_beta   90.00
_cell.angle_gamma   90.00
#
_symmetry.space_group_name_H-M   'P 1'
#
loop_
_entity.id
_entity.type
_entity.pdbx_description
1 polymer ?
#
loop_
_entity_poly.entity_id
_entity_poly.type
_entity_poly.pdbx_seq_one_letter_code
_entity_poly.pdbx_strand_id
1 'polypeptide(L)'
;MKELAFKIAAGIVVLNGLGELAVSQVHILASTKVFASEIGMYLFLFIIFGVVTSFNIFLLNSLRGLAFFSVSSWVSAAAGYIYLKIMLADVAAQESLTIADVQDSWLLVVVSICICLAGSLAIPLLRWEDAKGMKI
;
A
#
# COMPACT_ATOMS: atom_id res chain seq x y z
N MET A 1 -10.85 -6.37 -23.66
CA MET A 1 -10.90 -6.83 -22.25
C MET A 1 -9.63 -6.49 -21.47
N LYS A 2 -8.42 -6.78 -22.00
CA LYS A 2 -7.12 -6.42 -21.38
C LYS A 2 -7.04 -4.94 -20.93
N GLU A 3 -7.44 -4.02 -21.81
CA GLU A 3 -7.45 -2.57 -21.52
C GLU A 3 -8.43 -2.17 -20.40
N LEU A 4 -9.61 -2.78 -20.35
CA LEU A 4 -10.59 -2.53 -19.28
C LEU A 4 -10.08 -3.07 -17.94
N ALA A 5 -9.53 -4.29 -17.93
CA ALA A 5 -8.93 -4.89 -16.73
C ALA A 5 -7.77 -4.03 -16.20
N PHE A 6 -6.93 -3.49 -17.08
CA PHE A 6 -5.87 -2.57 -16.70
C PHE A 6 -6.44 -1.30 -16.06
N LYS A 7 -7.42 -0.64 -16.68
CA LYS A 7 -8.04 0.59 -16.13
C LYS A 7 -8.66 0.37 -14.76
N ILE A 8 -9.32 -0.77 -14.55
CA ILE A 8 -9.91 -1.13 -13.27
C ILE A 8 -8.80 -1.35 -12.23
N ALA A 9 -7.79 -2.18 -12.53
CA ALA A 9 -6.69 -2.45 -11.61
C ALA A 9 -5.92 -1.17 -11.24
N ALA A 10 -5.59 -0.35 -12.24
CA ALA A 10 -4.94 0.94 -12.05
C ALA A 10 -5.80 1.89 -11.20
N GLY A 11 -7.11 1.98 -11.48
CA GLY A 11 -8.05 2.78 -10.70
C GLY A 11 -8.10 2.34 -9.23
N ILE A 12 -8.17 1.04 -8.96
CA ILE A 12 -8.14 0.50 -7.59
C ILE A 12 -6.85 0.87 -6.87
N VAL A 13 -5.69 0.73 -7.53
CA VAL A 13 -4.39 1.07 -6.92
C VAL A 13 -4.28 2.57 -6.63
N VAL A 14 -4.73 3.43 -7.56
CA VAL A 14 -4.75 4.90 -7.35
C VAL A 14 -5.66 5.27 -6.18
N LEU A 15 -6.87 4.70 -6.14
CA LEU A 15 -7.79 4.95 -5.03
C LEU A 15 -7.24 4.46 -3.70
N ASN A 16 -6.50 3.34 -3.70
CA ASN A 16 -5.86 2.82 -2.50
C ASN A 16 -4.80 3.78 -1.95
N GLY A 17 -3.82 4.21 -2.75
CA GLY A 17 -2.77 5.09 -2.24
C GLY A 17 -3.26 6.50 -1.89
N LEU A 18 -4.25 7.04 -2.61
CA LEU A 18 -4.92 8.29 -2.19
C LEU A 18 -5.77 8.08 -0.92
N GLY A 19 -6.40 6.91 -0.81
CA GLY A 19 -7.18 6.50 0.35
C GLY A 19 -6.32 6.43 1.60
N GLU A 20 -5.15 5.80 1.53
CA GLU A 20 -4.16 5.75 2.63
C GLU A 20 -3.78 7.15 3.13
N LEU A 21 -3.57 8.08 2.21
CA LEU A 21 -3.28 9.46 2.57
C LEU A 21 -4.48 10.13 3.25
N ALA A 22 -5.68 9.96 2.70
CA ALA A 22 -6.91 10.56 3.22
C ALA A 22 -7.33 10.01 4.59
N VAL A 23 -7.07 8.73 4.85
CA VAL A 23 -7.39 8.07 6.13
C VAL A 23 -6.19 8.02 7.08
N SER A 24 -5.09 8.71 6.75
CA SER A 24 -3.88 8.78 7.59
C SER A 24 -4.17 9.16 9.04
N GLN A 25 -5.15 10.03 9.28
CA GLN A 25 -5.62 10.39 10.62
C GLN A 25 -6.11 9.19 11.46
N VAL A 26 -6.75 8.18 10.83
CA VAL A 26 -7.21 6.96 11.50
C VAL A 26 -6.00 6.14 11.96
N HIS A 27 -4.99 6.02 11.11
CA HIS A 27 -3.76 5.31 11.44
C HIS A 27 -2.93 6.04 12.51
N ILE A 28 -2.88 7.37 12.44
CA ILE A 28 -2.23 8.21 13.46
C ILE A 28 -2.93 8.01 14.81
N LEU A 29 -4.25 8.06 14.85
CA LEU A 29 -5.02 7.85 16.07
C LEU A 29 -4.85 6.44 16.65
N ALA A 30 -4.75 5.41 15.80
CA ALA A 30 -4.40 4.07 16.25
C ALA A 30 -2.96 4.02 16.80
N SER A 31 -1.99 4.65 16.13
CA SER A 31 -0.59 4.67 16.56
C SER A 31 -0.36 5.40 17.87
N THR A 32 -1.10 6.48 18.14
CA THR A 32 -0.98 7.25 19.40
C THR A 32 -1.54 6.49 20.60
N LYS A 33 -2.46 5.55 20.41
CA LYS A 33 -2.91 4.64 21.48
C LYS A 33 -1.85 3.60 21.82
N VAL A 34 -1.09 3.17 20.83
CA VAL A 34 -0.17 2.04 20.90
C VAL A 34 1.25 2.48 21.37
N PHE A 35 1.58 3.78 21.26
CA PHE A 35 2.76 4.45 21.86
C PHE A 35 4.16 3.88 21.53
N ALA A 36 4.32 3.11 20.45
CA ALA A 36 5.65 2.72 19.97
C ALA A 36 6.20 3.74 18.95
N SER A 37 7.36 4.36 19.22
CA SER A 37 7.99 5.32 18.30
C SER A 37 8.31 4.72 16.91
N GLU A 38 8.60 3.42 16.87
CA GLU A 38 8.90 2.68 15.64
C GLU A 38 7.69 2.50 14.73
N ILE A 39 6.47 2.47 15.29
CA ILE A 39 5.23 2.25 14.52
C ILE A 39 4.97 3.39 13.53
N GLY A 40 5.34 4.62 13.91
CA GLY A 40 5.13 5.82 13.11
C GLY A 40 5.99 5.84 11.85
N MET A 41 7.21 5.28 11.92
CA MET A 41 8.10 5.18 10.76
C MET A 41 7.54 4.23 9.71
N TYR A 42 7.08 3.04 10.11
CA TYR A 42 6.51 2.08 9.17
C TYR A 42 5.17 2.55 8.60
N LEU A 43 4.35 3.23 9.40
CA LEU A 43 3.13 3.88 8.92
C LEU A 43 3.44 4.94 7.85
N PHE A 44 4.45 5.77 8.10
CA PHE A 44 4.87 6.81 7.17
C PHE A 44 5.40 6.20 5.86
N LEU A 45 6.24 5.17 5.93
CA LEU A 45 6.73 4.45 4.75
C LEU A 45 5.59 3.79 3.98
N PHE A 46 4.64 3.17 4.67
CA PHE A 46 3.45 2.57 4.07
C PHE A 46 2.67 3.60 3.22
N ILE A 47 2.30 4.73 3.81
CA ILE A 47 1.53 5.80 3.14
C ILE A 47 2.32 6.40 1.98
N ILE A 48 3.59 6.79 2.19
CA ILE A 48 4.38 7.41 1.13
C ILE A 48 4.54 6.47 -0.05
N PHE A 49 4.90 5.21 0.19
CA PHE A 49 5.07 4.27 -0.90
C PHE A 49 3.76 3.87 -1.56
N GLY A 50 2.62 3.90 -0.87
CA GLY A 50 1.30 3.74 -1.49
C GLY A 50 0.94 4.90 -2.42
N VAL A 51 1.23 6.14 -2.01
CA VAL A 51 1.07 7.33 -2.85
C VAL A 51 2.03 7.31 -4.05
N VAL A 52 3.31 6.99 -3.84
CA VAL A 52 4.30 6.83 -4.93
C VAL A 52 3.84 5.75 -5.92
N THR A 53 3.33 4.63 -5.42
CA THR A 53 2.77 3.56 -6.26
C THR A 53 1.60 4.07 -7.10
N SER A 54 0.72 4.89 -6.53
CA SER A 54 -0.39 5.52 -7.26
C SER A 54 0.10 6.44 -8.37
N PHE A 55 1.14 7.24 -8.13
CA PHE A 55 1.73 8.09 -9.17
C PHE A 55 2.48 7.28 -10.24
N ASN A 56 3.11 6.17 -9.87
CA ASN A 56 3.82 5.30 -10.80
C ASN A 56 2.88 4.66 -11.84
N ILE A 57 1.57 4.61 -11.59
CA ILE A 57 0.55 4.20 -12.59
C ILE A 57 0.64 5.06 -13.87
N PHE A 58 0.96 6.34 -13.76
CA PHE A 58 1.08 7.24 -14.91
C PHE A 58 2.37 7.03 -15.70
N LEU A 59 3.32 6.25 -15.18
CA LEU A 59 4.64 5.99 -15.77
C LEU A 59 4.77 4.58 -16.37
N LEU A 60 3.69 3.79 -16.40
CA LEU A 60 3.71 2.37 -16.81
C LEU A 60 3.97 2.12 -18.30
N ASN A 61 4.21 3.17 -19.09
CA ASN A 61 4.52 3.06 -20.53
C ASN A 61 5.96 2.58 -20.80
N SER A 62 6.79 2.46 -19.76
CA SER A 62 8.18 1.98 -19.88
C SER A 62 8.46 0.83 -18.92
N LEU A 63 9.42 -0.04 -19.27
CA LEU A 63 9.86 -1.13 -18.39
C LEU A 63 10.38 -0.61 -17.04
N ARG A 64 11.05 0.55 -17.05
CA ARG A 64 11.50 1.22 -15.82
C ARG A 64 10.31 1.62 -14.96
N GLY A 65 9.27 2.19 -15.56
CA GLY A 65 8.03 2.53 -14.86
C GLY A 65 7.32 1.31 -14.25
N LEU A 66 7.25 0.19 -14.99
CA LEU A 66 6.71 -1.08 -14.46
C LEU A 66 7.55 -1.60 -13.28
N ALA A 67 8.88 -1.52 -13.37
CA ALA A 67 9.78 -1.94 -12.30
C ALA A 67 9.62 -1.06 -11.06
N PHE A 68 9.61 0.27 -11.22
CA PHE A 68 9.39 1.20 -10.11
C PHE A 68 8.03 1.02 -9.45
N PHE A 69 6.97 0.85 -10.25
CA PHE A 69 5.63 0.53 -9.75
C PHE A 69 5.64 -0.74 -8.89
N SER A 70 6.27 -1.80 -9.38
CA SER A 70 6.35 -3.07 -8.66
C SER A 70 7.12 -2.91 -7.36
N VAL A 71 8.32 -2.32 -7.41
CA VAL A 71 9.17 -2.10 -6.22
C VAL A 71 8.44 -1.24 -5.19
N SER A 72 7.82 -0.13 -5.59
CA SER A 72 7.10 0.74 -4.66
C SER A 72 5.89 0.03 -4.03
N SER A 73 5.19 -0.82 -4.79
CA SER A 73 4.07 -1.62 -4.28
C SER A 73 4.55 -2.62 -3.21
N TRP A 74 5.67 -3.30 -3.46
CA TRP A 74 6.26 -4.25 -2.52
C TRP A 74 6.79 -3.56 -1.25
N VAL A 75 7.42 -2.39 -1.38
CA VAL A 75 7.88 -1.62 -0.22
C VAL A 75 6.70 -1.14 0.62
N SER A 76 5.63 -0.64 0.00
CA SER A 76 4.39 -0.29 0.71
C SER A 76 3.82 -1.51 1.44
N ALA A 77 3.65 -2.64 0.77
CA ALA A 77 3.14 -3.87 1.37
C ALA A 77 3.99 -4.37 2.55
N ALA A 78 5.32 -4.34 2.41
CA ALA A 78 6.24 -4.73 3.47
C ALA A 78 6.17 -3.80 4.68
N ALA A 79 6.13 -2.48 4.45
CA ALA A 79 5.98 -1.49 5.51
C ALA A 79 4.64 -1.64 6.24
N GLY A 80 3.54 -1.85 5.50
CA GLY A 80 2.22 -2.12 6.06
C GLY A 80 2.19 -3.40 6.90
N TYR A 81 2.84 -4.47 6.43
CA TYR A 81 2.94 -5.72 7.18
C TYR A 81 3.71 -5.53 8.50
N ILE A 82 4.85 -4.84 8.47
CA ILE A 82 5.64 -4.59 9.68
C ILE A 82 4.85 -3.70 10.66
N TYR A 83 4.16 -2.67 10.15
CA TYR A 83 3.25 -1.84 10.94
C TYR A 83 2.19 -2.69 11.65
N LEU A 84 1.50 -3.58 10.93
CA LEU A 84 0.48 -4.47 11.52
C LEU A 84 1.08 -5.38 12.59
N LYS A 85 2.27 -5.94 12.34
CA LYS A 85 2.94 -6.82 13.29
C LYS A 85 3.26 -6.10 14.61
N ILE A 86 3.82 -4.89 14.53
CA ILE A 86 4.13 -4.08 15.71
C ILE A 86 2.84 -3.71 16.45
N MET A 87 1.84 -3.21 15.72
CA MET A 87 0.54 -2.84 16.29
C MET A 87 -0.11 -3.98 17.07
N LEU A 88 -0.14 -5.19 16.50
CA LEU A 88 -0.73 -6.35 17.15
C LEU A 88 0.07 -6.82 18.37
N ALA A 89 1.41 -6.76 18.30
CA ALA A 89 2.27 -7.11 19.42
C ALA A 89 2.05 -6.16 20.61
N ASP A 90 1.94 -4.86 20.35
CA ASP A 90 1.72 -3.87 21.39
C ASP A 90 0.30 -3.94 21.97
N VAL A 91 -0.73 -4.18 21.15
CA VAL A 91 -2.09 -4.43 21.66
C VAL A 91 -2.13 -5.66 22.56
N ALA A 92 -1.42 -6.74 22.20
CA ALA A 92 -1.33 -7.95 23.03
C ALA A 92 -0.54 -7.74 24.33
N ALA A 93 0.39 -6.79 24.36
CA ALA A 93 1.20 -6.48 25.54
C ALA A 93 0.49 -5.57 26.55
N GLN A 94 -0.56 -4.85 26.15
CA GLN A 94 -1.26 -3.88 26.99
C GLN A 94 -2.64 -4.41 27.42
N GLU A 95 -2.85 -4.61 28.72
CA GLU A 95 -4.12 -5.11 29.26
C GLU A 95 -5.33 -4.18 29.00
N SER A 96 -5.08 -2.89 28.78
CA SER A 96 -6.12 -1.89 28.54
C SER A 96 -6.56 -1.75 27.08
N LEU A 97 -5.86 -2.40 26.14
CA LEU A 97 -6.16 -2.29 24.71
C LEU A 97 -6.75 -3.59 24.18
N THR A 98 -7.69 -3.44 23.26
CA THR A 98 -8.26 -4.56 22.52
C THR A 98 -8.05 -4.36 21.03
N ILE A 99 -8.21 -5.44 20.25
CA ILE A 99 -8.16 -5.35 18.77
C ILE A 99 -9.25 -4.41 18.24
N ALA A 100 -10.39 -4.31 18.95
CA ALA A 100 -11.48 -3.41 18.57
C ALA A 100 -11.02 -1.94 18.54
N ASP A 101 -10.04 -1.55 19.36
CA ASP A 101 -9.54 -0.17 19.44
C ASP A 101 -8.72 0.27 18.22
N VAL A 102 -8.22 -0.70 17.45
CA VAL A 102 -7.35 -0.50 16.28
C VAL A 102 -7.90 -1.17 15.01
N GLN A 103 -9.10 -1.74 15.07
CA GLN A 103 -9.68 -2.59 14.02
C GLN A 103 -9.80 -1.87 12.67
N ASP A 104 -10.21 -0.61 12.67
CA ASP A 104 -10.36 0.17 11.43
C ASP A 104 -9.02 0.38 10.73
N SER A 105 -7.99 0.76 11.50
CA SER A 105 -6.63 0.89 10.99
C SER A 105 -6.11 -0.45 10.47
N TRP A 106 -6.31 -1.52 11.24
CA TRP A 106 -5.91 -2.87 10.87
C TRP A 106 -6.52 -3.30 9.54
N LEU A 107 -7.84 -3.16 9.38
CA LEU A 107 -8.56 -3.59 8.18
C LEU A 107 -8.09 -2.81 6.94
N LEU A 108 -7.96 -1.48 7.07
CA LEU A 108 -7.52 -0.61 5.97
C LEU A 108 -6.11 -1.00 5.49
N VAL A 109 -5.18 -1.26 6.42
CA VAL A 109 -3.82 -1.66 6.05
C VAL A 109 -3.82 -3.06 5.42
N VAL A 110 -4.58 -4.03 5.94
CA VAL A 110 -4.68 -5.37 5.34
C VAL A 110 -5.21 -5.30 3.91
N VAL A 111 -6.29 -4.56 3.69
CA VAL A 111 -6.89 -4.39 2.35
C VAL A 111 -5.89 -3.73 1.40
N SER A 112 -5.20 -2.69 1.86
CA SER A 112 -4.16 -2.04 1.05
C SER A 112 -3.02 -2.99 0.68
N ILE A 113 -2.49 -3.78 1.63
CA ILE A 113 -1.45 -4.77 1.34
C ILE A 113 -1.91 -5.71 0.22
N CYS A 114 -3.15 -6.21 0.30
CA CYS A 114 -3.72 -7.07 -0.75
C CYS A 114 -3.80 -6.35 -2.10
N ILE A 115 -4.22 -5.08 -2.13
CA ILE A 115 -4.29 -4.27 -3.35
C ILE A 115 -2.89 -4.04 -3.94
N CYS A 116 -1.91 -3.67 -3.11
CA CYS A 116 -0.52 -3.44 -3.53
C CYS A 116 0.09 -4.71 -4.12
N LEU A 117 -0.06 -5.86 -3.45
CA LEU A 117 0.48 -7.13 -3.94
C LEU A 117 -0.22 -7.59 -5.22
N ALA A 118 -1.56 -7.56 -5.27
CA ALA A 118 -2.32 -7.94 -6.46
C ALA A 118 -2.00 -7.00 -7.63
N GLY A 119 -1.93 -5.70 -7.39
CA GLY A 119 -1.55 -4.68 -8.37
C GLY A 119 -0.14 -4.91 -8.92
N SER A 120 0.84 -5.18 -8.04
CA SER A 120 2.23 -5.45 -8.41
C SER A 120 2.41 -6.64 -9.35
N LEU A 121 1.47 -7.58 -9.37
CA LEU A 121 1.48 -8.74 -10.26
C LEU A 121 0.62 -8.50 -11.50
N ALA A 122 -0.62 -8.06 -11.30
CA ALA A 122 -1.59 -7.90 -12.38
C ALA A 122 -1.20 -6.82 -13.39
N ILE A 123 -0.75 -5.65 -12.93
CA ILE A 123 -0.47 -4.51 -13.81
C ILE A 123 0.74 -4.76 -14.72
N PRO A 124 1.90 -5.25 -14.23
CA PRO A 124 2.99 -5.61 -15.10
C PRO A 124 2.59 -6.67 -16.13
N LEU A 125 1.85 -7.72 -15.74
CA LEU A 125 1.37 -8.74 -16.68
C LEU A 125 0.48 -8.15 -17.79
N LEU A 126 -0.36 -7.18 -17.45
CA LEU A 126 -1.25 -6.51 -18.40
C LEU A 126 -0.53 -5.51 -19.32
N ARG A 127 0.60 -4.91 -18.90
CA ARG A 127 1.30 -3.84 -19.65
C ARG A 127 2.67 -4.24 -20.20
N TRP A 128 3.14 -5.46 -19.93
CA TRP A 128 4.49 -5.91 -20.28
C TRP A 128 4.84 -5.79 -21.77
N GLU A 129 3.94 -6.22 -22.66
CA GLU A 129 4.16 -6.19 -24.10
C GLU A 129 4.22 -4.75 -24.64
N ASP A 130 3.32 -3.90 -24.16
CA ASP A 130 3.25 -2.49 -24.55
C ASP A 130 4.52 -1.75 -24.10
N ALA A 131 5.02 -2.06 -22.90
CA ALA A 131 6.25 -1.47 -22.36
C ALA A 131 7.53 -1.97 -23.05
N LYS A 132 7.53 -3.19 -23.62
CA LYS A 132 8.66 -3.73 -24.40
C LYS A 132 8.79 -3.09 -25.78
N GLY A 133 7.65 -2.73 -26.39
CA GLY A 133 7.61 -2.16 -27.75
C GLY A 133 8.14 -0.71 -27.82
N MET A 134 8.17 0.00 -26.70
CA MET A 134 8.70 1.36 -26.62
C MET A 134 10.21 1.31 -26.35
N LYS A 135 11.02 1.40 -27.42
CA LYS A 135 12.45 1.68 -27.31
C LYS A 135 12.61 3.09 -26.72
N ILE A 136 13.32 3.17 -25.59
CA ILE A 136 13.80 4.43 -24.99
C ILE A 136 14.92 4.98 -25.89
#